data_AF-A0A938RT70-F1
#
_entry.id   AF-A0A938RT70-F1
#
_cell.length_a   1.000
_cell.length_b   1.000
_cell.length_c   1.000
_cell.angle_alpha   90.00
_cell.angle_beta   90.00
_cell.angle_gamma   90.00
#
_symmetry.space_group_name_H-M   'P 1'
#
loop_
_entity.id
_entity.type
_entity.pdbx_description
1 polymer ?
#
loop_
_entity_poly.entity_id
_entity_poly.type
_entity_poly.pdbx_seq_one_letter_code
_entity_poly.pdbx_strand_id
1 'polypeptide(L)'
;MTSDPASPTDRSARDRVARVASDAFAPAPGEAVAGAAFPKGPLLRLLQAVVVLVSASQVPAVIPGLDDYRYWERLDPSPLVRALTLQDPPAAEMLPATAGAPKANGDDDLDDAELDRMAGVHGAAQLPKSASETDDATTGLPSAPTGDDPLAVDDETLKGQAVWLEGDLEHGAPLFRALADLARGRRTHVRMGHWGDSHIANDGITHVTRLLLQKRFGDGGHGFVLPQGRTEWYSHKGVTLAPSEGWSLVNFLNGNARDGAYGYGGVGLDGGPGETVAWTTTAKSPWSRAHLYFRAKGRGTWQARLDGKALPKADFAPAAPTDLAFSWTSTDAAHAIQVKLAAGRARVFGIALERERGVVYDSLGEVGARGVRWKNADAVHLQATMALRRPDAVIVNYGGNERLDKLAEATYVQRMNDVVTLLKAGRTDVACLVFGPSDHGLREKGAIVSDPAIVKLIRWQRRVAKESNCLFFDTRALMGGDGSMGRWVKQGLGWSDYSHFTAKGERAMGQGTYHALLRGLRDWLRAHPERGRRE
;
A
#
# COMPACT_ATOMS: atom_id res chain seq x y z
N MET A 1 -14.04 56.65 39.73
CA MET A 1 -15.52 56.66 39.56
C MET A 1 -15.80 55.78 38.35
N THR A 2 -16.12 54.50 38.59
CA THR A 2 -17.49 53.93 38.52
C THR A 2 -17.87 53.67 37.06
N SER A 3 -18.32 52.51 36.61
CA SER A 3 -18.82 51.29 37.26
C SER A 3 -19.17 50.31 36.13
N ASP A 4 -18.88 49.02 36.34
CA ASP A 4 -19.57 47.88 35.69
C ASP A 4 -21.08 47.91 36.06
N PRO A 5 -22.02 47.26 35.33
CA PRO A 5 -22.13 45.80 35.49
C PRO A 5 -22.68 44.98 34.30
N ALA A 6 -22.32 43.70 34.34
CA ALA A 6 -22.92 42.58 33.64
C ALA A 6 -24.43 42.36 33.94
N SER A 7 -25.14 41.72 33.01
CA SER A 7 -26.45 41.10 33.23
C SER A 7 -26.52 39.68 32.61
N PRO A 8 -27.43 38.80 33.07
CA PRO A 8 -27.12 37.38 33.22
C PRO A 8 -28.08 36.39 32.51
N THR A 9 -27.64 35.12 32.48
CA THR A 9 -28.43 33.86 32.49
C THR A 9 -29.16 33.38 31.22
N ASP A 10 -28.58 32.36 30.57
CA ASP A 10 -29.27 31.37 29.73
C ASP A 10 -29.46 30.05 30.50
N ARG A 11 -30.34 30.08 31.52
CA ARG A 11 -30.76 28.90 32.31
C ARG A 11 -32.24 28.53 32.12
N SER A 12 -33.00 29.22 31.27
CA SER A 12 -34.46 29.01 31.14
C SER A 12 -34.89 28.14 29.96
N ALA A 13 -33.97 27.66 29.13
CA ALA A 13 -34.27 26.73 28.03
C ALA A 13 -34.21 25.24 28.45
N ARG A 14 -33.40 24.90 29.47
CA ARG A 14 -33.21 23.50 29.92
C ARG A 14 -34.40 22.94 30.72
N ASP A 15 -35.14 23.77 31.46
CA ASP A 15 -36.24 23.30 32.32
C ASP A 15 -37.56 23.03 31.57
N ARG A 16 -37.69 23.49 30.31
CA ARG A 16 -38.89 23.21 29.49
C ARG A 16 -38.82 21.86 28.76
N VAL A 17 -37.64 21.34 28.48
CA VAL A 17 -37.47 20.04 27.79
C VAL A 17 -37.63 18.87 28.76
N ALA A 18 -37.29 19.06 30.04
CA ALA A 18 -37.38 17.99 31.05
C ALA A 18 -38.82 17.60 31.44
N ARG A 19 -39.82 18.49 31.28
CA ARG A 19 -41.23 18.20 31.64
C ARG A 19 -42.04 17.49 30.57
N VAL A 20 -41.62 17.54 29.30
CA VAL A 20 -42.34 16.83 28.22
C VAL A 20 -41.99 15.34 28.18
N ALA A 21 -40.83 14.97 28.74
CA ALA A 21 -40.36 13.59 28.76
C ALA A 21 -40.94 12.72 29.90
N SER A 22 -41.45 13.32 30.99
CA SER A 22 -41.98 12.54 32.13
C SER A 22 -43.41 12.04 31.95
N ASP A 23 -44.21 12.69 31.09
CA ASP A 23 -45.65 12.38 30.97
C ASP A 23 -45.98 11.37 29.86
N ALA A 24 -45.00 10.99 29.03
CA ALA A 24 -45.20 10.05 27.92
C ALA A 24 -45.08 8.55 28.30
N PHE A 25 -44.79 8.22 29.57
CA PHE A 25 -44.51 6.84 30.01
C PHE A 25 -45.18 6.44 31.34
N ALA A 26 -46.43 6.85 31.57
CA ALA A 26 -47.28 6.21 32.59
C ALA A 26 -48.14 5.09 31.95
N PRO A 27 -48.08 3.84 32.44
CA PRO A 27 -48.93 2.76 31.90
C PRO A 27 -50.36 2.83 32.44
N ALA A 28 -51.35 2.64 31.56
CA ALA A 28 -52.76 2.47 31.92
C ALA A 28 -53.03 1.04 32.47
N PRO A 29 -53.98 0.84 33.41
CA PRO A 29 -54.23 -0.45 34.02
C PRO A 29 -55.24 -1.29 33.22
N GLY A 30 -54.91 -2.57 33.03
CA GLY A 30 -55.87 -3.64 32.76
C GLY A 30 -55.98 -4.11 31.32
N GLU A 31 -55.34 -5.24 31.02
CA GLU A 31 -56.00 -6.42 30.41
C GLU A 31 -54.99 -7.58 30.38
N ALA A 32 -55.43 -8.74 30.88
CA ALA A 32 -54.64 -9.95 30.96
C ALA A 32 -54.61 -10.63 29.59
N VAL A 33 -53.41 -10.81 29.03
CA VAL A 33 -53.19 -11.74 27.90
C VAL A 33 -52.15 -12.77 28.32
N ALA A 34 -52.56 -14.03 28.21
CA ALA A 34 -51.84 -15.20 28.64
C ALA A 34 -50.56 -15.47 27.81
N GLY A 35 -49.48 -15.78 28.52
CA GLY A 35 -48.54 -16.86 28.17
C GLY A 35 -47.77 -16.76 26.86
N ALA A 36 -46.71 -15.95 26.84
CA ALA A 36 -45.51 -16.29 26.07
C ALA A 36 -44.27 -15.98 26.92
N ALA A 37 -43.48 -17.00 27.25
CA ALA A 37 -42.24 -16.84 27.98
C ALA A 37 -41.21 -16.13 27.07
N PHE A 38 -40.94 -14.84 27.34
CA PHE A 38 -39.87 -14.10 26.67
C PHE A 38 -38.50 -14.46 27.28
N PRO A 39 -37.46 -14.67 26.46
CA PRO A 39 -36.13 -14.98 26.97
C PRO A 39 -35.55 -13.79 27.72
N LYS A 40 -35.22 -13.96 29.01
CA LYS A 40 -34.45 -12.98 29.79
C LYS A 40 -32.98 -13.14 29.44
N GLY A 41 -32.35 -12.07 28.94
CA GLY A 41 -30.92 -12.07 28.63
C GLY A 41 -30.46 -10.89 27.77
N PRO A 42 -29.16 -10.81 27.44
CA PRO A 42 -28.54 -9.73 26.66
C PRO A 42 -29.21 -9.51 25.29
N LEU A 43 -29.86 -10.54 24.74
CA LEU A 43 -30.60 -10.46 23.48
C LEU A 43 -31.87 -9.58 23.57
N LEU A 44 -32.58 -9.60 24.71
CA LEU A 44 -33.75 -8.75 24.93
C LEU A 44 -33.35 -7.28 25.09
N ARG A 45 -32.19 -7.01 25.70
CA ARG A 45 -31.61 -5.67 25.80
C ARG A 45 -31.16 -5.15 24.44
N LEU A 46 -30.65 -6.03 23.58
CA LEU A 46 -30.30 -5.69 22.20
C LEU A 46 -31.55 -5.35 21.39
N LEU A 47 -32.61 -6.15 21.49
CA LEU A 47 -33.90 -5.89 20.84
C LEU A 47 -34.55 -4.59 21.32
N GLN A 48 -34.51 -4.32 22.63
CA GLN A 48 -35.00 -3.05 23.19
C GLN A 48 -34.17 -1.85 22.72
N ALA A 49 -32.84 -1.98 22.65
CA ALA A 49 -31.97 -0.93 22.11
C ALA A 49 -32.25 -0.66 20.63
N VAL A 50 -32.50 -1.70 19.83
CA VAL A 50 -32.87 -1.57 18.42
C VAL A 50 -34.23 -0.88 18.28
N VAL A 51 -35.24 -1.25 19.07
CA VAL A 51 -36.56 -0.59 19.04
C VAL A 51 -36.46 0.88 19.45
N VAL A 52 -35.65 1.23 20.46
CA VAL A 52 -35.42 2.62 20.87
C VAL A 52 -34.72 3.42 19.77
N LEU A 53 -33.71 2.83 19.10
CA LEU A 53 -33.02 3.47 17.98
C LEU A 53 -33.94 3.68 16.77
N VAL A 54 -34.79 2.70 16.45
CA VAL A 54 -35.79 2.80 15.39
C VAL A 54 -36.81 3.89 15.72
N SER A 55 -37.36 3.90 16.92
CA SER A 55 -38.32 4.93 17.34
C SER A 55 -37.71 6.33 17.36
N ALA A 56 -36.47 6.48 17.86
CA ALA A 56 -35.74 7.75 17.87
C ALA A 56 -35.46 8.28 16.45
N SER A 57 -35.24 7.37 15.48
CA SER A 57 -35.07 7.76 14.07
C SER A 57 -36.34 8.29 13.42
N GLN A 58 -37.53 8.05 13.98
CA GLN A 58 -38.78 8.53 13.39
C GLN A 58 -39.26 9.87 13.96
N VAL A 59 -38.67 10.33 15.08
CA VAL A 59 -39.05 11.58 15.77
C VAL A 59 -38.98 12.83 14.87
N PRO A 60 -37.97 13.01 13.99
CA PRO A 60 -37.92 14.18 13.10
C PRO A 60 -39.01 14.23 12.03
N ALA A 61 -39.71 13.13 11.78
CA ALA A 61 -40.77 13.05 10.75
C ALA A 61 -42.14 13.54 11.24
N VAL A 62 -42.34 13.63 12.56
CA VAL A 62 -43.66 13.92 13.18
C VAL A 62 -43.69 15.24 13.96
N ILE A 63 -42.54 15.87 14.20
CA ILE A 63 -42.43 17.15 14.92
C ILE A 63 -42.12 18.28 13.93
N PRO A 64 -43.04 19.25 13.73
CA PRO A 64 -42.80 20.40 12.85
C PRO A 64 -41.62 21.24 13.34
N GLY A 65 -40.67 21.58 12.45
CA GLY A 65 -39.49 22.39 12.78
C GLY A 65 -38.19 21.62 13.03
N LEU A 66 -38.21 20.29 12.91
CA LEU A 66 -36.99 19.44 12.89
C LEU A 66 -36.65 18.91 11.49
N ASP A 67 -37.15 19.59 10.46
CA ASP A 67 -37.10 19.11 9.07
C ASP A 67 -35.66 19.01 8.52
N ASP A 68 -34.73 19.82 9.05
CA ASP A 68 -33.29 19.77 8.72
C ASP A 68 -32.56 18.53 9.25
N TYR A 69 -33.20 17.75 10.14
CA TYR A 69 -32.64 16.52 10.71
C TYR A 69 -33.25 15.23 10.11
N ARG A 70 -34.08 15.35 9.07
CA ARG A 70 -34.64 14.22 8.31
C ARG A 70 -33.61 13.68 7.31
N TYR A 71 -32.80 12.72 7.75
CA TYR A 71 -31.71 12.17 6.92
C TYR A 71 -32.18 11.24 5.79
N TRP A 72 -33.44 10.78 5.79
CA TRP A 72 -33.94 9.64 4.98
C TRP A 72 -35.01 9.98 3.94
N GLU A 73 -35.43 11.24 3.79
CA GLU A 73 -36.32 11.64 2.70
C GLU A 73 -35.57 11.98 1.39
N ARG A 74 -34.24 11.89 1.36
CA ARG A 74 -33.44 12.16 0.15
C ARG A 74 -32.80 10.95 -0.53
N LEU A 75 -32.79 9.77 0.09
CA LEU A 75 -32.39 8.50 -0.54
C LEU A 75 -33.10 7.34 0.18
N ASP A 76 -33.39 6.27 -0.59
CA ASP A 76 -33.89 4.91 -0.27
C ASP A 76 -34.01 4.43 1.22
N PRO A 77 -34.91 3.47 1.53
CA PRO A 77 -35.26 3.09 2.91
C PRO A 77 -34.08 2.52 3.70
N SER A 78 -34.20 2.63 5.04
CA SER A 78 -33.08 2.41 5.97
C SER A 78 -32.41 1.04 5.84
N PRO A 79 -31.10 0.93 6.14
CA PRO A 79 -30.31 -0.30 5.97
C PRO A 79 -30.85 -1.52 6.73
N LEU A 80 -31.53 -1.30 7.87
CA LEU A 80 -32.16 -2.35 8.67
C LEU A 80 -33.40 -2.95 7.99
N VAL A 81 -34.16 -2.15 7.25
CA VAL A 81 -35.32 -2.63 6.49
C VAL A 81 -34.87 -3.43 5.27
N ARG A 82 -33.81 -2.99 4.58
CA ARG A 82 -33.20 -3.71 3.44
C ARG A 82 -32.64 -5.08 3.80
N ALA A 83 -32.06 -5.22 5.00
CA ALA A 83 -31.53 -6.51 5.48
C ALA A 83 -32.63 -7.55 5.80
N LEU A 84 -33.85 -7.09 6.07
CA LEU A 84 -35.00 -7.97 6.37
C LEU A 84 -35.81 -8.36 5.12
N THR A 85 -35.65 -7.66 3.99
CA THR A 85 -36.48 -7.86 2.78
C THR A 85 -35.79 -8.56 1.61
N LEU A 86 -34.54 -9.01 1.73
CA LEU A 86 -33.79 -9.78 0.70
C LEU A 86 -33.89 -9.17 -0.72
N GLN A 87 -33.72 -7.85 -0.85
CA GLN A 87 -33.62 -7.18 -2.14
C GLN A 87 -32.18 -6.68 -2.38
N ASP A 88 -31.61 -7.04 -3.52
CA ASP A 88 -30.25 -6.65 -3.91
C ASP A 88 -30.12 -5.13 -4.15
N PRO A 89 -28.99 -4.49 -3.77
CA PRO A 89 -28.87 -3.04 -3.74
C PRO A 89 -28.54 -2.42 -5.11
N PRO A 90 -29.05 -1.21 -5.43
CA PRO A 90 -28.49 -0.38 -6.49
C PRO A 90 -27.27 0.41 -5.98
N ALA A 91 -26.29 0.58 -6.88
CA ALA A 91 -24.98 1.13 -6.60
C ALA A 91 -24.97 2.66 -6.54
N ALA A 92 -24.92 3.23 -5.33
CA ALA A 92 -24.14 4.44 -4.96
C ALA A 92 -24.46 4.83 -3.50
N GLU A 93 -23.44 5.28 -2.77
CA GLU A 93 -23.51 5.88 -1.42
C GLU A 93 -23.80 4.96 -0.22
N MET A 94 -22.82 4.09 0.07
CA MET A 94 -22.13 4.07 1.36
C MET A 94 -20.70 3.63 1.04
N LEU A 95 -19.68 4.31 1.57
CA LEU A 95 -18.37 3.68 1.78
C LEU A 95 -18.54 2.80 3.02
N PRO A 96 -18.68 1.48 2.91
CA PRO A 96 -18.56 0.66 4.08
C PRO A 96 -17.07 0.53 4.39
N ALA A 97 -16.72 0.63 5.67
CA ALA A 97 -15.45 0.17 6.24
C ALA A 97 -15.33 -1.37 6.18
N THR A 98 -15.71 -1.95 5.04
CA THR A 98 -15.57 -3.35 4.66
C THR A 98 -15.27 -3.40 3.15
N ALA A 99 -14.22 -2.71 2.71
CA ALA A 99 -13.37 -3.34 1.71
C ALA A 99 -12.76 -4.51 2.48
N GLY A 100 -13.33 -5.70 2.30
CA GLY A 100 -12.86 -6.87 3.02
C GLY A 100 -11.35 -6.96 2.86
N ALA A 101 -10.67 -7.16 4.00
CA ALA A 101 -9.27 -7.56 4.04
C ALA A 101 -8.93 -8.45 2.85
N PRO A 102 -7.78 -8.24 2.18
CA PRO A 102 -7.18 -9.37 1.50
C PRO A 102 -6.96 -10.44 2.58
N LYS A 103 -7.70 -11.55 2.52
CA LYS A 103 -7.35 -12.75 3.25
C LYS A 103 -5.88 -13.04 2.94
N ALA A 104 -5.08 -13.30 3.96
CA ALA A 104 -3.72 -13.77 3.76
C ALA A 104 -3.73 -15.04 2.89
N ASN A 105 -2.99 -14.93 1.78
CA ASN A 105 -2.16 -15.95 1.14
C ASN A 105 -2.88 -17.17 0.54
N GLY A 106 -3.35 -17.01 -0.70
CA GLY A 106 -3.00 -17.97 -1.74
C GLY A 106 -1.86 -17.35 -2.54
N ASP A 107 -0.77 -18.07 -2.76
CA ASP A 107 0.21 -17.67 -3.78
C ASP A 107 -0.58 -17.38 -5.06
N ASP A 108 -0.54 -16.14 -5.55
CA ASP A 108 -0.74 -15.88 -6.97
C ASP A 108 0.52 -16.45 -7.64
N ASP A 109 0.59 -17.78 -7.66
CA ASP A 109 1.73 -18.62 -8.01
C ASP A 109 2.07 -18.39 -9.47
N LEU A 110 2.72 -17.27 -9.76
CA LEU A 110 3.40 -17.03 -11.01
C LEU A 110 4.48 -18.09 -11.12
N ASP A 111 4.18 -19.14 -11.86
CA ASP A 111 5.16 -20.18 -12.14
C ASP A 111 6.24 -19.64 -13.09
N ASP A 112 7.33 -20.39 -13.21
CA ASP A 112 8.44 -19.97 -14.06
C ASP A 112 8.02 -19.75 -15.51
N ALA A 113 7.05 -20.53 -16.01
CA ALA A 113 6.56 -20.43 -17.39
C ALA A 113 5.69 -19.19 -17.60
N GLU A 114 4.86 -18.79 -16.63
CA GLU A 114 4.16 -17.51 -16.62
C GLU A 114 5.15 -16.35 -16.58
N LEU A 115 6.17 -16.42 -15.73
CA LEU A 115 7.21 -15.41 -15.68
C LEU A 115 8.01 -15.32 -16.98
N ASP A 116 8.33 -16.45 -17.63
CA ASP A 116 9.00 -16.47 -18.94
C ASP A 116 8.14 -15.80 -20.02
N ARG A 117 6.85 -16.13 -20.08
CA ARG A 117 5.89 -15.48 -20.99
C ARG A 117 5.81 -13.98 -20.73
N MET A 118 5.74 -13.58 -19.46
CA MET A 118 5.66 -12.16 -19.09
C MET A 118 6.98 -11.42 -19.34
N ALA A 119 8.13 -12.08 -19.20
CA ALA A 119 9.44 -11.50 -19.44
C ALA A 119 9.78 -11.36 -20.93
N GLY A 120 9.00 -11.97 -21.83
CA GLY A 120 9.25 -11.99 -23.27
C GLY A 120 10.24 -13.06 -23.74
N VAL A 121 10.50 -14.08 -22.91
CA VAL A 121 11.47 -15.16 -23.19
C VAL A 121 10.75 -16.36 -23.83
N HIS A 122 10.77 -16.38 -25.17
CA HIS A 122 10.31 -17.44 -26.11
C HIS A 122 8.80 -17.68 -26.35
N GLY A 123 8.47 -17.76 -27.65
CA GLY A 123 7.32 -18.48 -28.20
C GLY A 123 6.01 -17.68 -28.23
N ALA A 124 5.64 -17.18 -29.42
CA ALA A 124 4.41 -16.45 -29.69
C ALA A 124 3.20 -16.89 -28.85
N ALA A 125 2.72 -16.01 -27.96
CA ALA A 125 1.39 -16.12 -27.36
C ALA A 125 0.61 -14.84 -27.68
N GLN A 126 -0.23 -14.95 -28.70
CA GLN A 126 -1.38 -14.08 -28.88
C GLN A 126 -2.25 -14.13 -27.62
N LEU A 127 -2.92 -13.01 -27.32
CA LEU A 127 -4.03 -12.93 -26.36
C LEU A 127 -4.96 -14.15 -26.49
N PRO A 128 -5.44 -14.73 -25.39
CA PRO A 128 -6.14 -16.01 -25.43
C PRO A 128 -7.43 -15.92 -26.25
N LYS A 129 -7.51 -16.72 -27.31
CA LYS A 129 -8.78 -17.20 -27.87
C LYS A 129 -9.19 -18.49 -27.14
N SER A 130 -10.50 -18.75 -27.18
CA SER A 130 -11.24 -19.75 -26.42
C SER A 130 -10.69 -21.18 -26.47
N ALA A 131 -11.01 -21.92 -25.41
CA ALA A 131 -10.61 -23.29 -25.09
C ALA A 131 -10.94 -24.37 -26.13
N SER A 132 -10.04 -25.37 -26.23
CA SER A 132 -10.34 -26.81 -26.27
C SER A 132 -9.05 -27.65 -26.12
N GLU A 133 -9.05 -28.60 -25.17
CA GLU A 133 -8.51 -29.99 -25.16
C GLU A 133 -7.11 -30.31 -25.74
N THR A 134 -6.27 -31.27 -25.30
CA THR A 134 -6.10 -32.22 -24.17
C THR A 134 -4.68 -32.84 -24.31
N ASP A 135 -4.19 -33.48 -23.24
CA ASP A 135 -3.26 -34.63 -23.20
C ASP A 135 -1.71 -34.48 -23.18
N ASP A 136 -1.19 -34.80 -21.99
CA ASP A 136 -0.30 -35.94 -21.64
C ASP A 136 1.23 -35.77 -21.53
N ALA A 137 1.79 -36.68 -20.74
CA ALA A 137 2.84 -36.54 -19.75
C ALA A 137 4.31 -36.50 -20.21
N THR A 138 5.13 -36.15 -19.21
CA THR A 138 6.46 -36.68 -18.84
C THR A 138 7.76 -36.04 -19.35
N THR A 139 8.62 -35.80 -18.35
CA THR A 139 10.10 -35.82 -18.32
C THR A 139 10.91 -34.61 -18.81
N GLY A 140 11.76 -34.11 -17.91
CA GLY A 140 12.89 -33.24 -18.19
C GLY A 140 12.60 -31.78 -17.87
N LEU A 141 13.11 -31.28 -16.73
CA LEU A 141 13.28 -29.85 -16.49
C LEU A 141 14.06 -29.25 -17.66
N PRO A 142 13.47 -28.36 -18.48
CA PRO A 142 14.22 -27.68 -19.52
C PRO A 142 15.14 -26.68 -18.85
N SER A 143 16.43 -26.78 -19.18
CA SER A 143 17.42 -25.78 -18.86
C SER A 143 16.99 -24.42 -19.42
N ALA A 144 17.17 -23.36 -18.63
CA ALA A 144 16.87 -21.98 -19.02
C ALA A 144 17.49 -21.63 -20.38
N PRO A 145 16.82 -20.80 -21.20
CA PRO A 145 17.32 -20.43 -22.51
C PRO A 145 18.62 -19.62 -22.37
N THR A 146 19.64 -20.08 -23.09
CA THR A 146 20.91 -19.39 -23.28
C THR A 146 20.69 -18.09 -24.05
N GLY A 147 20.75 -17.00 -23.30
CA GLY A 147 21.05 -15.64 -23.73
C GLY A 147 21.83 -14.99 -22.59
N ASP A 148 23.07 -15.45 -22.38
CA ASP A 148 23.89 -15.36 -21.14
C ASP A 148 24.28 -13.96 -20.64
N ASP A 149 23.62 -12.90 -21.11
CA ASP A 149 23.81 -11.54 -20.62
C ASP A 149 22.48 -10.91 -20.19
N PRO A 150 22.24 -10.72 -18.87
CA PRO A 150 21.02 -10.07 -18.41
C PRO A 150 20.89 -8.61 -18.89
N LEU A 151 21.96 -8.01 -19.42
CA LEU A 151 21.96 -6.67 -20.03
C LEU A 151 21.54 -6.67 -21.50
N ALA A 152 21.46 -7.84 -22.16
CA ALA A 152 21.00 -7.95 -23.54
C ALA A 152 19.47 -7.85 -23.64
N VAL A 153 18.95 -6.62 -23.76
CA VAL A 153 17.52 -6.36 -23.93
C VAL A 153 17.23 -6.19 -25.43
N ASP A 154 16.63 -7.20 -26.05
CA ASP A 154 16.25 -7.17 -27.46
C ASP A 154 14.87 -6.52 -27.70
N ASP A 155 14.51 -6.33 -28.97
CA ASP A 155 13.22 -5.73 -29.34
C ASP A 155 12.04 -6.68 -29.13
N GLU A 156 12.26 -8.00 -29.10
CA GLU A 156 11.19 -8.97 -28.83
C GLU A 156 10.77 -8.93 -27.36
N THR A 157 11.72 -8.79 -26.42
CA THR A 157 11.48 -8.57 -24.99
C THR A 157 10.55 -7.37 -24.75
N LEU A 158 10.67 -6.32 -25.57
CA LEU A 158 9.94 -5.06 -25.40
C LEU A 158 8.71 -4.94 -26.30
N LYS A 159 8.42 -5.98 -27.08
CA LYS A 159 7.34 -5.97 -28.07
C LYS A 159 5.97 -5.82 -27.41
N GLY A 160 5.11 -5.04 -28.06
CA GLY A 160 3.73 -4.83 -27.61
C GLY A 160 3.56 -3.73 -26.54
N GLN A 161 4.65 -3.27 -25.92
CA GLN A 161 4.61 -2.07 -25.08
C GLN A 161 4.99 -0.83 -25.88
N ALA A 162 4.29 0.28 -25.63
CA ALA A 162 4.54 1.55 -26.29
C ALA A 162 4.85 2.70 -25.32
N VAL A 163 4.76 2.45 -24.01
CA VAL A 163 4.91 3.46 -22.95
C VAL A 163 6.19 3.19 -22.19
N TRP A 164 7.03 4.22 -22.09
CA TRP A 164 8.40 4.11 -21.59
C TRP A 164 8.67 5.19 -20.54
N LEU A 165 9.83 5.11 -19.90
CA LEU A 165 10.31 6.18 -19.03
C LEU A 165 10.59 7.43 -19.86
N GLU A 166 10.22 8.58 -19.32
CA GLU A 166 10.35 9.88 -19.97
C GLU A 166 11.29 10.79 -19.18
N GLY A 167 12.00 11.67 -19.90
CA GLY A 167 12.95 12.61 -19.33
C GLY A 167 14.40 12.22 -19.62
N ASP A 168 15.33 12.91 -18.95
CA ASP A 168 16.76 12.63 -19.06
C ASP A 168 17.11 11.34 -18.30
N LEU A 169 17.63 10.33 -19.03
CA LEU A 169 18.02 9.03 -18.48
C LEU A 169 19.13 9.13 -17.44
N GLU A 170 19.87 10.25 -17.36
CA GLU A 170 20.85 10.47 -16.30
C GLU A 170 20.22 10.55 -14.91
N HIS A 171 18.95 10.94 -14.81
CA HIS A 171 18.21 10.86 -13.55
C HIS A 171 17.93 9.41 -13.09
N GLY A 172 17.99 8.45 -14.01
CA GLY A 172 17.92 7.00 -13.75
C GLY A 172 19.27 6.30 -13.69
N ALA A 173 20.37 6.98 -14.03
CA ALA A 173 21.69 6.38 -14.18
C ALA A 173 22.20 5.62 -12.94
N PRO A 174 21.96 6.05 -11.67
CA PRO A 174 22.39 5.26 -10.51
C PRO A 174 21.81 3.85 -10.50
N LEU A 175 20.53 3.70 -10.86
CA LEU A 175 19.85 2.40 -10.96
C LEU A 175 20.41 1.58 -12.12
N PHE A 176 20.50 2.16 -13.30
CA PHE A 176 20.95 1.43 -14.50
C PHE A 176 22.40 0.95 -14.35
N ARG A 177 23.26 1.78 -13.77
CA ARG A 177 24.62 1.41 -13.41
C ARG A 177 24.65 0.28 -12.37
N ALA A 178 23.83 0.38 -11.33
CA ALA A 178 23.77 -0.65 -10.29
C ALA A 178 23.32 -2.01 -10.84
N LEU A 179 22.34 -2.03 -11.77
CA LEU A 179 21.92 -3.25 -12.48
C LEU A 179 23.03 -3.80 -13.36
N ALA A 180 23.74 -2.93 -14.10
CA ALA A 180 24.88 -3.33 -14.91
C ALA A 180 26.05 -3.89 -14.08
N ASP A 181 26.30 -3.33 -12.88
CA ASP A 181 27.31 -3.83 -11.96
C ASP A 181 26.91 -5.15 -11.30
N LEU A 182 25.61 -5.32 -10.98
CA LEU A 182 25.07 -6.58 -10.45
C LEU A 182 25.19 -7.71 -11.49
N ALA A 183 24.80 -7.44 -12.74
CA ALA A 183 24.93 -8.35 -13.86
C ALA A 183 26.37 -8.85 -14.07
N ARG A 184 27.35 -7.98 -13.81
CA ARG A 184 28.79 -8.28 -13.96
C ARG A 184 29.45 -8.80 -12.69
N GLY A 185 28.70 -9.00 -11.61
CA GLY A 185 29.26 -9.45 -10.33
C GLY A 185 30.14 -8.40 -9.62
N ARG A 186 30.12 -7.13 -10.05
CA ARG A 186 30.81 -6.02 -9.36
C ARG A 186 30.04 -5.49 -8.15
N ARG A 187 28.82 -6.00 -7.96
CA ARG A 187 27.90 -5.61 -6.89
C ARG A 187 27.04 -6.79 -6.48
N THR A 188 26.65 -6.83 -5.21
CA THR A 188 25.81 -7.91 -4.67
C THR A 188 24.32 -7.61 -4.73
N HIS A 189 23.88 -6.36 -4.46
CA HIS A 189 22.44 -6.02 -4.41
C HIS A 189 22.12 -4.77 -5.19
N VAL A 190 20.97 -4.76 -5.85
CA VAL A 190 20.31 -3.52 -6.29
C VAL A 190 19.00 -3.38 -5.53
N ARG A 191 18.79 -2.26 -4.85
CA ARG A 191 17.61 -2.03 -4.00
C ARG A 191 16.74 -0.92 -4.57
N MET A 192 15.47 -1.19 -4.79
CA MET A 192 14.50 -0.21 -5.29
C MET A 192 13.42 0.00 -4.24
N GLY A 193 13.16 1.23 -3.84
CA GLY A 193 12.04 1.57 -2.98
C GLY A 193 10.88 2.14 -3.79
N HIS A 194 9.70 1.54 -3.68
CA HIS A 194 8.48 2.02 -4.35
C HIS A 194 7.47 2.49 -3.32
N TRP A 195 7.41 3.80 -3.13
CA TRP A 195 6.46 4.47 -2.26
C TRP A 195 5.18 4.77 -3.02
N GLY A 196 4.04 4.39 -2.44
CA GLY A 196 2.77 4.69 -3.05
C GLY A 196 1.57 4.55 -2.13
N ASP A 197 0.40 4.47 -2.74
CA ASP A 197 -0.89 4.35 -2.07
C ASP A 197 -1.41 2.89 -2.09
N SER A 198 -2.73 2.70 -2.20
CA SER A 198 -3.38 1.40 -2.19
C SER A 198 -2.95 0.49 -3.35
N HIS A 199 -2.54 1.03 -4.51
CA HIS A 199 -2.06 0.20 -5.62
C HIS A 199 -0.74 -0.50 -5.34
N ILE A 200 0.02 0.01 -4.37
CA ILE A 200 1.30 -0.56 -3.94
C ILE A 200 1.13 -1.35 -2.64
N ALA A 201 0.21 -0.96 -1.77
CA ALA A 201 0.08 -1.49 -0.41
C ALA A 201 -0.20 -3.00 -0.32
N ASN A 202 -0.82 -3.60 -1.35
CA ASN A 202 -1.09 -5.03 -1.37
C ASN A 202 0.03 -5.89 -2.02
N ASP A 203 1.11 -5.24 -2.46
CA ASP A 203 2.26 -5.85 -3.13
C ASP A 203 1.92 -6.54 -4.47
N GLY A 204 0.81 -6.23 -5.15
CA GLY A 204 0.48 -6.85 -6.44
C GLY A 204 1.42 -6.44 -7.58
N ILE A 205 1.45 -5.15 -7.90
CA ILE A 205 2.27 -4.57 -8.98
C ILE A 205 3.76 -4.76 -8.70
N THR A 206 4.16 -4.51 -7.44
CA THR A 206 5.55 -4.57 -7.00
C THR A 206 6.08 -6.00 -6.95
N HIS A 207 5.28 -6.98 -6.53
CA HIS A 207 5.67 -8.40 -6.57
C HIS A 207 5.97 -8.86 -7.99
N VAL A 208 5.11 -8.53 -8.96
CA VAL A 208 5.33 -8.93 -10.36
C VAL A 208 6.59 -8.28 -10.93
N THR A 209 6.77 -6.99 -10.67
CA THR A 209 7.99 -6.26 -11.07
C THR A 209 9.23 -6.87 -10.43
N ARG A 210 9.16 -7.20 -9.13
CA ARG A 210 10.21 -7.87 -8.36
C ARG A 210 10.60 -9.20 -8.99
N LEU A 211 9.64 -10.10 -9.21
CA LEU A 211 9.90 -11.43 -9.76
C LEU A 211 10.54 -11.36 -11.15
N LEU A 212 10.07 -10.49 -12.03
CA LEU A 212 10.64 -10.35 -13.38
C LEU A 212 12.08 -9.81 -13.35
N LEU A 213 12.35 -8.81 -12.51
CA LEU A 213 13.71 -8.30 -12.31
C LEU A 213 14.62 -9.33 -11.66
N GLN A 214 14.12 -10.09 -10.68
CA GLN A 214 14.88 -11.13 -9.98
C GLN A 214 15.18 -12.32 -10.89
N LYS A 215 14.23 -12.75 -11.71
CA LYS A 215 14.44 -13.79 -12.73
C LYS A 215 15.57 -13.38 -13.68
N ARG A 216 15.67 -12.10 -14.03
CA ARG A 216 16.69 -11.58 -14.94
C ARG A 216 18.04 -11.30 -14.28
N PHE A 217 18.07 -10.65 -13.12
CA PHE A 217 19.30 -10.13 -12.49
C PHE A 217 19.73 -10.89 -11.22
N GLY A 218 18.99 -11.93 -10.85
CA GLY A 218 19.17 -12.69 -9.62
C GLY A 218 18.20 -12.26 -8.52
N ASP A 219 17.73 -13.23 -7.74
CA ASP A 219 16.81 -13.03 -6.63
C ASP A 219 17.54 -12.56 -5.36
N GLY A 220 17.36 -11.28 -5.01
CA GLY A 220 17.91 -10.67 -3.81
C GLY A 220 17.04 -10.83 -2.56
N GLY A 221 15.93 -11.57 -2.63
CA GLY A 221 14.94 -11.74 -1.56
C GLY A 221 13.79 -10.73 -1.61
N HIS A 222 12.89 -10.82 -0.63
CA HIS A 222 11.66 -10.01 -0.54
C HIS A 222 11.91 -8.52 -0.39
N GLY A 223 13.00 -8.16 0.28
CA GLY A 223 13.28 -6.78 0.66
C GLY A 223 12.55 -6.36 1.91
N PHE A 224 12.28 -5.06 2.00
CA PHE A 224 11.73 -4.42 3.18
C PHE A 224 10.22 -4.67 3.31
N VAL A 225 9.87 -5.42 4.35
CA VAL A 225 8.50 -5.72 4.76
C VAL A 225 8.11 -4.76 5.88
N LEU A 226 7.05 -3.98 5.68
CA LEU A 226 6.52 -3.08 6.71
C LEU A 226 6.06 -3.89 7.94
N PRO A 227 6.05 -3.32 9.15
CA PRO A 227 5.77 -4.05 10.38
C PRO A 227 4.27 -4.24 10.64
N GLN A 228 3.41 -3.91 9.67
CA GLN A 228 1.96 -3.85 9.86
C GLN A 228 1.33 -5.25 9.88
N GLY A 229 0.83 -5.66 11.03
CA GLY A 229 -0.05 -6.84 11.17
C GLY A 229 -1.25 -6.57 12.08
N ARG A 230 -1.66 -5.31 12.23
CA ARG A 230 -2.87 -4.92 12.99
C ARG A 230 -3.89 -4.14 12.17
N THR A 231 -3.64 -3.95 10.88
CA THR A 231 -4.53 -3.22 9.98
C THR A 231 -4.53 -3.90 8.62
N GLU A 232 -5.72 -4.18 8.06
CA GLU A 232 -5.95 -4.96 6.81
C GLU A 232 -5.44 -4.28 5.52
N TRP A 233 -4.64 -3.23 5.65
CA TRP A 233 -4.31 -2.28 4.59
C TRP A 233 -2.99 -2.55 3.89
N TYR A 234 -2.11 -3.39 4.47
CA TYR A 234 -0.83 -3.77 3.87
C TYR A 234 -0.70 -5.28 3.82
N SER A 235 -0.25 -5.79 2.68
CA SER A 235 0.15 -7.19 2.54
C SER A 235 1.41 -7.29 1.71
N HIS A 236 2.24 -8.29 2.01
CA HIS A 236 3.44 -8.59 1.24
C HIS A 236 3.32 -10.02 0.72
N LYS A 237 3.32 -10.19 -0.61
CA LYS A 237 3.18 -11.53 -1.20
C LYS A 237 4.39 -12.39 -0.80
N GLY A 238 4.12 -13.63 -0.36
CA GLY A 238 5.14 -14.55 0.12
C GLY A 238 5.59 -14.38 1.58
N VAL A 239 5.06 -13.39 2.31
CA VAL A 239 5.41 -13.14 3.73
C VAL A 239 4.16 -12.95 4.58
N THR A 240 3.99 -13.79 5.60
CA THR A 240 2.95 -13.63 6.63
C THR A 240 3.51 -12.86 7.82
N LEU A 241 2.76 -11.90 8.33
CA LEU A 241 3.11 -11.07 9.48
C LEU A 241 2.24 -11.39 10.69
N ALA A 242 2.85 -11.43 11.88
CA ALA A 242 2.16 -11.69 13.15
C ALA A 242 2.75 -10.86 14.32
N PRO A 243 2.32 -9.60 14.51
CA PRO A 243 2.64 -8.81 15.69
C PRO A 243 1.74 -9.15 16.89
N SER A 244 2.26 -8.98 18.11
CA SER A 244 1.47 -9.04 19.35
C SER A 244 0.56 -7.81 19.53
N GLU A 245 -0.38 -7.90 20.47
CA GLU A 245 -1.41 -6.87 20.68
C GLU A 245 -0.92 -5.59 21.39
N GLY A 246 0.27 -5.55 21.98
CA GLY A 246 0.73 -4.37 22.72
C GLY A 246 1.50 -3.35 21.87
N TRP A 247 1.63 -3.56 20.56
CA TRP A 247 2.18 -2.57 19.64
C TRP A 247 1.19 -1.46 19.31
N SER A 248 1.64 -0.21 19.37
CA SER A 248 0.91 0.98 18.91
C SER A 248 1.38 1.42 17.54
N LEU A 249 0.46 1.49 16.57
CA LEU A 249 0.76 1.92 15.21
C LEU A 249 1.00 3.43 15.12
N VAL A 250 2.08 3.82 14.46
CA VAL A 250 2.31 5.17 13.97
C VAL A 250 2.53 5.18 12.46
N ASN A 251 2.04 6.20 11.77
CA ASN A 251 2.26 6.35 10.33
C ASN A 251 2.27 7.82 9.88
N PHE A 252 2.94 8.05 8.76
CA PHE A 252 3.07 9.37 8.17
C PHE A 252 1.71 9.92 7.69
N LEU A 253 0.80 9.04 7.27
CA LEU A 253 -0.55 9.39 6.84
C LEU A 253 -1.34 10.15 7.93
N ASN A 254 -1.35 9.62 9.16
CA ASN A 254 -2.06 10.19 10.29
C ASN A 254 -1.26 11.25 11.04
N GLY A 255 0.06 11.32 10.84
CA GLY A 255 0.90 12.30 11.52
C GLY A 255 0.93 12.11 13.04
N ASN A 256 0.78 10.88 13.51
CA ASN A 256 0.51 10.57 14.92
C ASN A 256 1.77 10.28 15.76
N ALA A 257 2.98 10.39 15.19
CA ALA A 257 4.23 10.38 15.93
C ALA A 257 4.73 11.82 16.16
N ARG A 258 4.84 12.23 17.42
CA ARG A 258 5.28 13.59 17.80
C ARG A 258 6.70 13.94 17.33
N ASP A 259 7.54 12.93 17.14
CA ASP A 259 8.93 13.06 16.68
C ASP A 259 9.06 12.95 15.15
N GLY A 260 7.95 12.78 14.41
CA GLY A 260 7.98 12.61 12.95
C GLY A 260 8.69 11.34 12.47
N ALA A 261 9.07 10.43 13.37
CA ALA A 261 9.92 9.28 13.07
C ALA A 261 9.09 8.07 12.62
N TYR A 262 8.74 8.03 11.34
CA TYR A 262 7.88 6.96 10.77
C TYR A 262 8.65 5.84 10.05
N GLY A 263 9.96 5.92 9.96
CA GLY A 263 10.78 4.91 9.26
C GLY A 263 10.85 5.09 7.75
N TYR A 264 11.67 4.24 7.11
CA TYR A 264 11.88 4.19 5.66
C TYR A 264 10.58 4.07 4.85
N GLY A 265 9.65 3.23 5.32
CA GLY A 265 8.34 3.01 4.69
C GLY A 265 7.21 3.88 5.21
N GLY A 266 7.47 4.81 6.14
CA GLY A 266 6.43 5.72 6.66
C GLY A 266 5.50 5.08 7.69
N VAL A 267 5.82 3.89 8.18
CA VAL A 267 5.06 3.15 9.20
C VAL A 267 5.98 2.65 10.30
N GLY A 268 5.52 2.72 11.55
CA GLY A 268 6.21 2.13 12.68
C GLY A 268 5.27 1.55 13.75
N LEU A 269 5.78 0.61 14.53
CA LEU A 269 5.13 0.04 15.71
C LEU A 269 5.89 0.43 16.96
N ASP A 270 5.29 1.25 17.83
CA ASP A 270 5.80 1.56 19.15
C ASP A 270 5.48 0.47 20.15
N GLY A 271 6.48 -0.03 20.88
CA GLY A 271 6.28 -1.09 21.86
C GLY A 271 7.27 -1.06 23.01
N GLY A 272 6.99 -1.93 23.99
CA GLY A 272 7.76 -2.10 25.21
C GLY A 272 8.19 -3.55 25.44
N PRO A 273 8.73 -3.86 26.64
CA PRO A 273 9.20 -5.20 26.95
C PRO A 273 8.05 -6.21 26.87
N GLY A 274 8.30 -7.34 26.22
CA GLY A 274 7.31 -8.41 26.03
C GLY A 274 6.77 -8.51 24.61
N GLU A 275 6.73 -7.40 23.88
CA GLU A 275 6.13 -7.34 22.55
C GLU A 275 6.93 -8.11 21.50
N THR A 276 6.22 -8.78 20.59
CA THR A 276 6.79 -9.62 19.53
C THR A 276 6.28 -9.23 18.15
N VAL A 277 7.12 -9.38 17.13
CA VAL A 277 6.71 -9.38 15.72
C VAL A 277 7.33 -10.58 15.04
N ALA A 278 6.54 -11.32 14.26
CA ALA A 278 7.03 -12.44 13.47
C ALA A 278 6.77 -12.24 11.98
N TRP A 279 7.73 -12.71 11.17
CA TRP A 279 7.64 -12.79 9.72
C TRP A 279 7.91 -14.23 9.30
N THR A 280 6.98 -14.82 8.55
CA THR A 280 7.07 -16.20 8.06
C THR A 280 6.98 -16.20 6.55
N THR A 281 7.90 -16.90 5.91
CA THR A 281 7.98 -16.99 4.44
C THR A 281 7.53 -18.35 3.94
N THR A 282 6.99 -18.41 2.72
CA THR A 282 6.63 -19.68 2.05
C THR A 282 7.85 -20.34 1.41
N ALA A 283 7.74 -21.61 1.00
CA ALA A 283 8.84 -22.37 0.37
C ALA A 283 9.42 -21.68 -0.88
N LYS A 284 8.58 -20.98 -1.66
CA LYS A 284 8.96 -20.22 -2.86
C LYS A 284 9.57 -18.84 -2.54
N SER A 285 9.74 -18.55 -1.26
CA SER A 285 10.05 -17.22 -0.74
C SER A 285 11.30 -17.23 0.17
N PRO A 286 12.43 -17.84 -0.25
CA PRO A 286 13.58 -18.03 0.63
C PRO A 286 14.31 -16.71 0.96
N TRP A 287 15.03 -16.72 2.08
CA TRP A 287 15.95 -15.65 2.47
C TRP A 287 17.12 -16.20 3.27
N SER A 288 18.26 -15.51 3.25
CA SER A 288 19.46 -15.88 4.03
C SER A 288 19.90 -14.79 5.02
N ARG A 289 19.35 -13.58 4.91
CA ARG A 289 19.60 -12.47 5.83
C ARG A 289 18.32 -11.74 6.22
N ALA A 290 18.22 -11.39 7.50
CA ALA A 290 17.14 -10.60 8.03
C ALA A 290 17.69 -9.36 8.74
N HIS A 291 17.23 -8.17 8.34
CA HIS A 291 17.64 -6.89 8.93
C HIS A 291 16.44 -6.20 9.58
N LEU A 292 16.36 -6.19 10.91
CA LEU A 292 15.35 -5.44 11.66
C LEU A 292 15.73 -3.96 11.69
N TYR A 293 14.84 -3.09 11.24
CA TYR A 293 15.00 -1.64 11.33
C TYR A 293 14.12 -1.08 12.44
N PHE A 294 14.71 -0.30 13.34
CA PHE A 294 13.99 0.22 14.49
C PHE A 294 14.60 1.52 15.02
N ARG A 295 13.81 2.33 15.70
CA ARG A 295 14.29 3.44 16.53
C ARG A 295 14.37 2.99 17.97
N ALA A 296 15.58 2.93 18.51
CA ALA A 296 15.81 2.71 19.92
C ALA A 296 15.44 3.98 20.71
N LYS A 297 14.69 3.85 21.82
CA LYS A 297 14.32 4.97 22.70
C LYS A 297 15.07 4.93 24.04
N GLY A 298 16.32 4.48 24.01
CA GLY A 298 17.19 4.24 25.16
C GLY A 298 17.76 2.82 25.16
N ARG A 299 18.24 2.36 26.31
CA ARG A 299 18.75 0.98 26.49
C ARG A 299 17.63 -0.05 26.28
N GLY A 300 17.95 -1.14 25.58
CA GLY A 300 17.08 -2.28 25.46
C GLY A 300 17.80 -3.52 24.93
N THR A 301 17.02 -4.58 24.74
CA THR A 301 17.50 -5.89 24.30
C THR A 301 16.48 -6.52 23.37
N TRP A 302 16.94 -6.99 22.22
CA TRP A 302 16.18 -7.88 21.35
C TRP A 302 16.49 -9.34 21.67
N GLN A 303 15.47 -10.19 21.58
CA GLN A 303 15.61 -11.64 21.59
C GLN A 303 14.88 -12.18 20.36
N ALA A 304 15.59 -12.87 19.46
CA ALA A 304 14.99 -13.46 18.29
C ALA A 304 14.93 -14.98 18.36
N ARG A 305 14.00 -15.56 17.61
CA ARG A 305 13.92 -16.99 17.31
C ARG A 305 13.85 -17.16 15.80
N LEU A 306 14.63 -18.09 15.28
CA LEU A 306 14.60 -18.54 13.89
C LEU A 306 14.14 -19.98 13.87
N ASP A 307 13.01 -20.25 13.22
CA ASP A 307 12.36 -21.57 13.19
C ASP A 307 12.20 -22.18 14.59
N GLY A 308 11.79 -21.34 15.54
CA GLY A 308 11.61 -21.69 16.94
C GLY A 308 12.90 -21.76 17.77
N LYS A 309 14.08 -21.82 17.15
CA LYS A 309 15.39 -21.85 17.84
C LYS A 309 15.80 -20.45 18.28
N ALA A 310 16.17 -20.30 19.55
CA ALA A 310 16.62 -19.02 20.08
C ALA A 310 17.95 -18.60 19.46
N LEU A 311 18.02 -17.34 19.03
CA LEU A 311 19.25 -16.68 18.59
C LEU A 311 19.88 -15.92 19.76
N PRO A 312 21.18 -15.56 19.66
CA PRO A 312 21.83 -14.69 20.64
C PRO A 312 21.03 -13.40 20.86
N LYS A 313 20.97 -12.94 22.12
CA LYS A 313 20.38 -11.65 22.47
C LYS A 313 21.20 -10.52 21.86
N ALA A 314 20.53 -9.42 21.54
CA ALA A 314 21.14 -8.24 20.98
C ALA A 314 20.80 -7.01 21.82
N ASP A 315 21.79 -6.53 22.56
CA ASP A 315 21.66 -5.33 23.38
C ASP A 315 21.92 -4.06 22.56
N PHE A 316 21.22 -2.99 22.89
CA PHE A 316 21.45 -1.65 22.36
C PHE A 316 21.35 -0.64 23.50
N ALA A 317 22.18 0.41 23.44
CA ALA A 317 22.20 1.46 24.46
C ALA A 317 22.63 2.81 23.87
N PRO A 318 21.91 3.34 22.86
CA PRO A 318 22.24 4.66 22.34
C PRO A 318 21.99 5.74 23.40
N ALA A 319 22.80 6.80 23.37
CA ALA A 319 22.70 7.92 24.31
C ALA A 319 21.44 8.79 24.10
N ALA A 320 20.85 8.73 22.91
CA ALA A 320 19.63 9.44 22.53
C ALA A 320 18.79 8.56 21.59
N PRO A 321 17.51 8.89 21.32
CA PRO A 321 16.71 8.17 20.34
C PRO A 321 17.42 8.07 18.98
N THR A 322 17.68 6.86 18.52
CA THR A 322 18.54 6.59 17.36
C THR A 322 17.94 5.50 16.49
N ASP A 323 17.96 5.69 15.17
CA ASP A 323 17.58 4.67 14.20
C ASP A 323 18.73 3.67 14.03
N LEU A 324 18.43 2.40 14.15
CA LEU A 324 19.38 1.30 14.13
C LEU A 324 18.86 0.18 13.23
N ALA A 325 19.80 -0.64 12.74
CA ALA A 325 19.52 -1.89 12.09
C ALA A 325 20.22 -3.04 12.82
N PHE A 326 19.52 -4.14 13.03
CA PHE A 326 20.10 -5.36 13.60
C PHE A 326 19.91 -6.53 12.65
N SER A 327 20.93 -7.39 12.51
CA SER A 327 20.98 -8.37 11.43
C SER A 327 21.16 -9.79 11.96
N TRP A 328 20.49 -10.74 11.31
CA TRP A 328 20.70 -12.17 11.47
C TRP A 328 20.97 -12.81 10.11
N THR A 329 21.74 -13.90 10.12
CA THR A 329 22.00 -14.72 8.94
C THR A 329 21.43 -16.13 9.14
N SER A 330 21.12 -16.79 8.04
CA SER A 330 20.58 -18.14 7.97
C SER A 330 21.10 -18.86 6.71
N THR A 331 20.79 -20.15 6.60
CA THR A 331 20.75 -20.82 5.30
C THR A 331 19.72 -20.15 4.39
N ASP A 332 19.91 -20.24 3.08
CA ASP A 332 18.97 -19.69 2.11
C ASP A 332 17.76 -20.62 1.96
N ALA A 333 16.72 -20.37 2.76
CA ALA A 333 15.51 -21.18 2.78
C ALA A 333 14.30 -20.36 3.26
N ALA A 334 13.12 -20.98 3.21
CA ALA A 334 11.95 -20.44 3.86
C ALA A 334 12.09 -20.58 5.37
N HIS A 335 11.83 -19.48 6.09
CA HIS A 335 12.00 -19.40 7.53
C HIS A 335 10.89 -18.62 8.20
N ALA A 336 10.72 -18.87 9.50
CA ALA A 336 9.97 -18.05 10.42
C ALA A 336 10.92 -17.35 11.40
N ILE A 337 11.01 -16.02 11.31
CA ILE A 337 11.74 -15.20 12.28
C ILE A 337 10.77 -14.47 13.20
N GLN A 338 10.89 -14.70 14.50
CA GLN A 338 10.17 -13.98 15.54
C GLN A 338 11.15 -13.13 16.33
N VAL A 339 10.85 -11.84 16.47
CA VAL A 339 11.65 -10.89 17.23
C VAL A 339 10.84 -10.40 18.42
N LYS A 340 11.41 -10.49 19.63
CA LYS A 340 10.84 -10.01 20.88
C LYS A 340 11.66 -8.85 21.44
N LEU A 341 11.00 -7.76 21.81
CA LEU A 341 11.62 -6.71 22.63
C LEU A 341 11.70 -7.23 24.06
N ALA A 342 12.85 -7.76 24.47
CA ALA A 342 13.05 -8.37 25.78
C ALA A 342 13.18 -7.32 26.90
N ALA A 343 13.76 -6.16 26.59
CA ALA A 343 13.90 -5.02 27.50
C ALA A 343 13.92 -3.69 26.74
N GLY A 344 13.56 -2.60 27.40
CA GLY A 344 13.59 -1.24 26.84
C GLY A 344 12.33 -0.86 26.04
N ARG A 345 12.43 0.23 25.28
CA ARG A 345 11.39 0.75 24.39
C ARG A 345 11.96 0.99 23.01
N ALA A 346 11.21 0.64 21.97
CA ALA A 346 11.61 0.84 20.59
C ALA A 346 10.40 1.12 19.69
N ARG A 347 10.67 1.69 18.52
CA ARG A 347 9.73 1.74 17.40
C ARG A 347 10.26 0.84 16.29
N VAL A 348 9.57 -0.24 15.96
CA VAL A 348 9.95 -1.12 14.84
C VAL A 348 9.43 -0.52 13.55
N PHE A 349 10.28 -0.39 12.53
CA PHE A 349 9.93 0.15 11.21
C PHE A 349 9.74 -0.91 10.14
N GLY A 350 10.10 -2.16 10.42
CA GLY A 350 10.01 -3.27 9.47
C GLY A 350 11.23 -4.17 9.52
N ILE A 351 11.25 -5.16 8.63
CA ILE A 351 12.38 -6.08 8.45
C ILE A 351 12.72 -6.15 6.96
N ALA A 352 14.00 -6.16 6.59
CA ALA A 352 14.40 -6.57 5.25
C ALA A 352 14.79 -8.05 5.25
N LEU A 353 14.13 -8.85 4.41
CA LEU A 353 14.45 -10.26 4.19
C LEU A 353 15.16 -10.38 2.84
N GLU A 354 16.47 -10.59 2.86
CA GLU A 354 17.32 -10.59 1.67
C GLU A 354 18.05 -11.93 1.51
N ARG A 355 18.44 -12.23 0.27
CA ARG A 355 19.35 -13.33 -0.09
C ARG A 355 20.76 -12.78 -0.25
N GLU A 356 21.73 -13.61 -0.63
CA GLU A 356 23.13 -13.19 -0.72
C GLU A 356 23.42 -12.16 -1.82
N ARG A 357 22.68 -12.23 -2.93
CA ARG A 357 22.84 -11.33 -4.08
C ARG A 357 21.57 -11.27 -4.93
N GLY A 358 21.34 -10.13 -5.59
CA GLY A 358 20.29 -9.97 -6.59
C GLY A 358 19.55 -8.64 -6.49
N VAL A 359 18.40 -8.57 -7.16
CA VAL A 359 17.49 -7.43 -7.07
C VAL A 359 16.56 -7.57 -5.87
N VAL A 360 16.39 -6.46 -5.18
CA VAL A 360 15.43 -6.27 -4.10
C VAL A 360 14.50 -5.12 -4.47
N TYR A 361 13.20 -5.35 -4.33
CA TYR A 361 12.17 -4.38 -4.65
C TYR A 361 11.23 -4.22 -3.45
N ASP A 362 11.38 -3.11 -2.72
CA ASP A 362 10.64 -2.81 -1.51
C ASP A 362 9.26 -2.23 -1.87
N SER A 363 8.20 -2.87 -1.40
CA SER A 363 6.82 -2.38 -1.55
C SER A 363 6.40 -1.55 -0.33
N LEU A 364 6.29 -0.23 -0.52
CA LEU A 364 6.12 0.76 0.54
C LEU A 364 4.82 1.55 0.34
N GLY A 365 3.72 0.81 0.20
CA GLY A 365 2.38 1.38 0.01
C GLY A 365 1.61 1.54 1.31
N GLU A 366 0.82 2.62 1.40
CA GLU A 366 -0.17 2.82 2.47
C GLU A 366 -1.53 3.19 1.87
N VAL A 367 -2.57 2.39 2.15
CA VAL A 367 -3.91 2.60 1.59
C VAL A 367 -4.45 3.98 1.93
N GLY A 368 -4.99 4.67 0.93
CA GLY A 368 -5.56 6.02 1.07
C GLY A 368 -4.52 7.13 1.24
N ALA A 369 -3.22 6.82 1.14
CA ALA A 369 -2.17 7.81 1.25
C ALA A 369 -2.22 8.83 0.11
N ARG A 370 -1.96 10.09 0.47
CA ARG A 370 -1.59 11.17 -0.45
C ARG A 370 -0.11 11.45 -0.24
N GLY A 371 0.65 11.67 -1.31
CA GLY A 371 2.10 11.89 -1.25
C GLY A 371 2.48 13.05 -0.34
N VAL A 372 1.69 14.14 -0.33
CA VAL A 372 1.92 15.31 0.53
C VAL A 372 1.96 15.00 2.03
N ARG A 373 1.38 13.87 2.47
CA ARG A 373 1.41 13.45 3.88
C ARG A 373 2.83 13.16 4.35
N TRP A 374 3.77 12.86 3.46
CA TRP A 374 5.19 12.68 3.82
C TRP A 374 5.79 13.91 4.52
N LYS A 375 5.21 15.10 4.35
CA LYS A 375 5.61 16.31 5.09
C LYS A 375 5.41 16.21 6.60
N ASN A 376 4.69 15.20 7.09
CA ASN A 376 4.62 14.88 8.51
C ASN A 376 5.90 14.23 9.05
N ALA A 377 6.71 13.61 8.17
CA ALA A 377 7.94 12.94 8.55
C ALA A 377 9.06 13.93 8.85
N ASP A 378 9.88 13.61 9.85
CA ASP A 378 11.08 14.37 10.15
C ASP A 378 12.17 14.09 9.10
N ALA A 379 12.80 15.16 8.59
CA ALA A 379 13.77 15.05 7.50
C ALA A 379 15.09 14.38 7.94
N VAL A 380 15.54 14.61 9.17
CA VAL A 380 16.78 14.02 9.70
C VAL A 380 16.58 12.52 9.92
N HIS A 381 15.43 12.14 10.48
CA HIS A 381 14.98 10.76 10.59
C HIS A 381 14.94 10.05 9.23
N LEU A 382 14.37 10.69 8.21
CA LEU A 382 14.29 10.09 6.88
C LEU A 382 15.68 9.94 6.25
N GLN A 383 16.57 10.92 6.40
CA GLN A 383 17.97 10.81 5.99
C GLN A 383 18.67 9.63 6.67
N ALA A 384 18.51 9.48 7.98
CA ALA A 384 19.12 8.37 8.73
C ALA A 384 18.61 7.01 8.25
N THR A 385 17.30 6.86 8.05
CA THR A 385 16.72 5.59 7.60
C THR A 385 17.04 5.26 6.14
N MET A 386 17.11 6.26 5.26
CA MET A 386 17.60 6.09 3.88
C MET A 386 19.09 5.71 3.86
N ALA A 387 19.91 6.26 4.76
CA ALA A 387 21.33 5.90 4.90
C ALA A 387 21.52 4.48 5.45
N LEU A 388 20.62 4.01 6.32
CA LEU A 388 20.62 2.62 6.80
C LEU A 388 20.20 1.64 5.70
N ARG A 389 19.12 1.93 4.97
CA ARG A 389 18.57 1.03 3.94
C ARG A 389 19.38 1.05 2.63
N ARG A 390 19.89 2.23 2.24
CA ARG A 390 20.60 2.53 0.99
C ARG A 390 19.91 1.99 -0.28
N PRO A 391 18.72 2.49 -0.64
CA PRO A 391 18.15 2.22 -1.95
C PRO A 391 19.00 2.84 -3.07
N ASP A 392 19.01 2.21 -4.24
CA ASP A 392 19.57 2.68 -5.50
C ASP A 392 18.56 3.45 -6.35
N ALA A 393 17.26 3.25 -6.09
CA ALA A 393 16.17 3.96 -6.74
C ALA A 393 15.08 4.35 -5.75
N VAL A 394 14.58 5.57 -5.91
CA VAL A 394 13.37 6.09 -5.27
C VAL A 394 12.28 6.25 -6.32
N ILE A 395 11.22 5.45 -6.19
CA ILE A 395 10.04 5.48 -7.04
C ILE A 395 8.88 6.07 -6.22
N VAL A 396 8.37 7.22 -6.65
CA VAL A 396 7.26 7.93 -5.99
C VAL A 396 6.00 7.79 -6.84
N ASN A 397 4.99 7.10 -6.32
CA ASN A 397 3.77 6.76 -7.05
C ASN A 397 2.51 7.10 -6.22
N TYR A 398 2.11 8.36 -6.28
CA TYR A 398 0.89 8.89 -5.66
C TYR A 398 0.04 9.59 -6.72
N GLY A 399 -1.12 10.13 -6.33
CA GLY A 399 -1.99 10.92 -7.20
C GLY A 399 -3.42 10.39 -7.27
N GLY A 400 -3.62 9.08 -7.08
CA GLY A 400 -4.94 8.45 -7.15
C GLY A 400 -5.89 9.03 -6.11
N ASN A 401 -5.40 9.31 -4.91
CA ASN A 401 -6.18 9.94 -3.84
C ASN A 401 -6.24 11.47 -3.96
N GLU A 402 -5.22 12.11 -4.52
CA GLU A 402 -5.15 13.55 -4.76
C GLU A 402 -6.10 14.02 -5.86
N ARG A 403 -6.71 13.11 -6.65
CA ARG A 403 -7.75 13.46 -7.62
C ARG A 403 -8.94 14.19 -6.98
N LEU A 404 -9.18 13.94 -5.69
CA LEU A 404 -10.24 14.56 -4.90
C LEU A 404 -9.86 15.95 -4.37
N ASP A 405 -8.58 16.34 -4.48
CA ASP A 405 -8.08 17.58 -3.92
C ASP A 405 -8.35 18.77 -4.86
N LYS A 406 -8.82 19.88 -4.29
CA LYS A 406 -9.10 21.13 -5.01
C LYS A 406 -7.88 22.07 -4.94
N LEU A 407 -6.77 21.64 -5.52
CA LEU A 407 -5.53 22.43 -5.57
C LEU A 407 -5.31 23.06 -6.94
N ALA A 408 -4.65 24.22 -6.94
CA ALA A 408 -4.06 24.80 -8.15
C ALA A 408 -2.76 24.06 -8.53
N GLU A 409 -2.43 24.06 -9.82
CA GLU A 409 -1.24 23.37 -10.35
C GLU A 409 0.03 23.75 -9.59
N ALA A 410 0.33 25.04 -9.47
CA ALA A 410 1.56 25.51 -8.85
C ALA A 410 1.70 25.02 -7.39
N THR A 411 0.59 25.00 -6.65
CA THR A 411 0.58 24.50 -5.26
C THR A 411 0.80 23.00 -5.20
N TYR A 412 0.17 22.24 -6.10
CA TYR A 412 0.35 20.79 -6.17
C TYR A 412 1.80 20.44 -6.54
N VAL A 413 2.31 21.03 -7.61
CA VAL A 413 3.67 20.80 -8.11
C VAL A 413 4.70 21.13 -7.05
N GLN A 414 4.63 22.30 -6.41
CA GLN A 414 5.55 22.65 -5.33
C GLN A 414 5.51 21.63 -4.18
N ARG A 415 4.32 21.25 -3.72
CA ARG A 415 4.19 20.29 -2.60
C ARG A 415 4.76 18.93 -2.95
N MET A 416 4.57 18.45 -4.18
CA MET A 416 5.12 17.17 -4.60
C MET A 416 6.62 17.24 -4.88
N ASN A 417 7.17 18.38 -5.34
CA ASN A 417 8.62 18.59 -5.39
C ASN A 417 9.24 18.51 -3.99
N ASP A 418 8.59 19.10 -2.97
CA ASP A 418 9.04 18.99 -1.57
C ASP A 418 9.08 17.51 -1.13
N VAL A 419 8.04 16.74 -1.47
CA VAL A 419 7.94 15.30 -1.13
C VAL A 419 9.04 14.49 -1.82
N VAL A 420 9.25 14.70 -3.12
CA VAL A 420 10.31 14.02 -3.86
C VAL A 420 11.69 14.37 -3.30
N THR A 421 11.92 15.64 -2.98
CA THR A 421 13.16 16.11 -2.34
C THR A 421 13.36 15.44 -0.98
N LEU A 422 12.30 15.34 -0.18
CA LEU A 422 12.31 14.70 1.12
C LEU A 422 12.63 13.20 1.00
N LEU A 423 11.98 12.46 0.09
CA LEU A 423 12.21 11.03 -0.14
C LEU A 423 13.57 10.72 -0.77
N LYS A 424 14.14 11.63 -1.57
CA LYS A 424 15.56 11.54 -1.98
C LYS A 424 16.51 11.77 -0.80
N ALA A 425 16.03 12.41 0.27
CA ALA A 425 16.76 12.63 1.51
C ALA A 425 18.16 13.25 1.29
N GLY A 426 18.24 14.23 0.38
CA GLY A 426 19.49 14.92 0.02
C GLY A 426 20.49 14.07 -0.77
N ARG A 427 20.15 12.82 -1.13
CA ARG A 427 21.01 11.94 -1.91
C ARG A 427 20.96 12.29 -3.39
N THR A 428 22.13 12.33 -4.01
CA THR A 428 22.33 12.49 -5.46
C THR A 428 22.80 11.20 -6.12
N ASP A 429 23.16 10.19 -5.33
CA ASP A 429 23.59 8.86 -5.75
C ASP A 429 22.42 7.86 -5.89
N VAL A 430 21.18 8.36 -5.88
CA VAL A 430 19.96 7.55 -5.98
C VAL A 430 19.18 7.95 -7.24
N ALA A 431 18.75 6.96 -8.02
CA ALA A 431 17.89 7.19 -9.17
C ALA A 431 16.54 7.71 -8.69
N CYS A 432 15.96 8.66 -9.43
CA CYS A 432 14.65 9.21 -9.08
C CYS A 432 13.64 8.95 -10.19
N LEU A 433 12.51 8.36 -9.83
CA LEU A 433 11.38 8.10 -10.72
C LEU A 433 10.08 8.58 -10.08
N VAL A 434 9.25 9.25 -10.86
CA VAL A 434 7.88 9.63 -10.49
C VAL A 434 6.93 8.86 -11.40
N PHE A 435 6.08 8.04 -10.80
CA PHE A 435 5.07 7.29 -11.54
C PHE A 435 3.73 8.01 -11.41
N GLY A 436 3.12 8.30 -12.55
CA GLY A 436 1.79 8.87 -12.65
C GLY A 436 0.74 8.04 -11.87
N PRO A 437 -0.39 8.62 -11.44
CA PRO A 437 -1.52 7.82 -11.03
C PRO A 437 -2.10 7.07 -12.23
N SER A 438 -2.63 5.87 -12.00
CA SER A 438 -3.36 5.13 -13.01
C SER A 438 -4.64 5.86 -13.44
N ASP A 439 -5.29 5.40 -14.51
CA ASP A 439 -6.61 5.92 -14.87
C ASP A 439 -7.63 5.56 -13.78
N HIS A 440 -8.49 6.52 -13.42
CA HIS A 440 -9.71 6.27 -12.64
C HIS A 440 -10.91 6.57 -13.53
N GLY A 441 -11.99 5.81 -13.37
CA GLY A 441 -13.19 5.96 -14.18
C GLY A 441 -14.31 6.68 -13.43
N LEU A 442 -15.08 7.49 -14.16
CA LEU A 442 -16.36 8.05 -13.74
C LEU A 442 -17.45 7.51 -14.68
N ARG A 443 -18.64 7.25 -14.12
CA ARG A 443 -19.79 6.85 -14.91
C ARG A 443 -20.50 8.10 -15.45
N GLU A 444 -20.47 8.26 -16.77
CA GLU A 444 -21.12 9.36 -17.48
C GLU A 444 -21.94 8.81 -18.64
N LYS A 445 -23.25 9.13 -18.67
CA LYS A 445 -24.18 8.75 -19.76
C LYS A 445 -24.09 7.27 -20.17
N GLY A 446 -23.92 6.38 -19.19
CA GLY A 446 -23.82 4.92 -19.41
C GLY A 446 -22.43 4.42 -19.83
N ALA A 447 -21.46 5.30 -20.06
CA ALA A 447 -20.07 4.96 -20.32
C ALA A 447 -19.20 5.19 -19.07
N ILE A 448 -18.06 4.50 -19.01
CA ILE A 448 -17.01 4.79 -18.04
C ILE A 448 -15.93 5.60 -18.75
N VAL A 449 -15.79 6.87 -18.36
CA VAL A 449 -14.82 7.82 -18.91
C VAL A 449 -13.73 8.09 -17.88
N SER A 450 -12.56 8.56 -18.31
CA SER A 450 -11.50 8.93 -17.35
C SER A 450 -11.93 10.09 -16.45
N ASP A 451 -11.58 10.03 -15.17
CA ASP A 451 -11.69 11.14 -14.25
C ASP A 451 -10.80 12.31 -14.76
N PRO A 452 -11.39 13.48 -15.10
CA PRO A 452 -10.62 14.62 -15.60
C PRO A 452 -9.52 15.10 -14.63
N ALA A 453 -9.69 14.85 -13.32
CA ALA A 453 -8.68 15.19 -12.33
C ALA A 453 -7.40 14.35 -12.51
N ILE A 454 -7.51 13.08 -12.89
CA ILE A 454 -6.37 12.20 -13.17
C ILE A 454 -5.61 12.68 -14.41
N VAL A 455 -6.31 13.03 -15.49
CA VAL A 455 -5.70 13.56 -16.72
C VAL A 455 -4.86 14.81 -16.42
N LYS A 456 -5.40 15.69 -15.58
CA LYS A 456 -4.71 16.89 -15.10
C LYS A 456 -3.49 16.55 -14.23
N LEU A 457 -3.63 15.60 -13.30
CA LEU A 457 -2.55 15.18 -12.40
C LEU A 457 -1.37 14.55 -13.15
N ILE A 458 -1.62 13.76 -14.20
CA ILE A 458 -0.55 13.23 -15.06
C ILE A 458 0.33 14.34 -15.63
N ARG A 459 -0.29 15.44 -16.12
CA ARG A 459 0.46 16.61 -16.62
C ARG A 459 1.29 17.25 -15.50
N TRP A 460 0.70 17.44 -14.33
CA TRP A 460 1.36 18.07 -13.20
C TRP A 460 2.51 17.23 -12.66
N GLN A 461 2.36 15.91 -12.59
CA GLN A 461 3.42 15.03 -12.11
C GLN A 461 4.56 14.85 -13.11
N ARG A 462 4.28 14.94 -14.42
CA ARG A 462 5.32 15.04 -15.44
C ARG A 462 6.17 16.32 -15.24
N ARG A 463 5.54 17.42 -14.82
CA ARG A 463 6.24 18.64 -14.40
C ARG A 463 7.02 18.47 -13.10
N VAL A 464 6.46 17.81 -12.09
CA VAL A 464 7.17 17.46 -10.84
C VAL A 464 8.43 16.65 -11.14
N ALA A 465 8.33 15.63 -11.99
CA ALA A 465 9.46 14.80 -12.38
C ALA A 465 10.58 15.65 -13.02
N LYS A 466 10.20 16.53 -13.96
CA LYS A 466 11.14 17.45 -14.61
C LYS A 466 11.81 18.40 -13.61
N GLU A 467 11.04 19.02 -12.72
CA GLU A 467 11.57 20.00 -11.75
C GLU A 467 12.39 19.35 -10.63
N SER A 468 12.17 18.06 -10.35
CA SER A 468 12.87 17.29 -9.32
C SER A 468 14.05 16.45 -9.84
N ASN A 469 14.38 16.56 -11.13
CA ASN A 469 15.41 15.77 -11.80
C ASN A 469 15.14 14.26 -11.64
N CYS A 470 13.96 13.84 -12.09
CA CYS A 470 13.47 12.47 -12.04
C CYS A 470 12.96 12.05 -13.42
N LEU A 471 12.98 10.75 -13.68
CA LEU A 471 12.24 10.16 -14.80
C LEU A 471 10.75 10.14 -14.49
N PHE A 472 9.90 10.24 -15.52
CA PHE A 472 8.45 10.09 -15.38
C PHE A 472 7.98 8.80 -16.05
N PHE A 473 7.03 8.10 -15.43
CA PHE A 473 6.35 6.96 -16.04
C PHE A 473 4.83 7.17 -16.05
N ASP A 474 4.25 7.22 -17.25
CA ASP A 474 2.82 7.46 -17.44
C ASP A 474 2.02 6.15 -17.33
N THR A 475 1.71 5.76 -16.09
CA THR A 475 0.94 4.54 -15.79
C THR A 475 -0.47 4.56 -16.39
N ARG A 476 -1.05 5.75 -16.57
CA ARG A 476 -2.31 5.93 -17.29
C ARG A 476 -2.17 5.61 -18.78
N ALA A 477 -1.12 6.11 -19.42
CA ALA A 477 -0.84 5.76 -20.80
C ALA A 477 -0.55 4.26 -20.95
N LEU A 478 0.13 3.63 -19.97
CA LEU A 478 0.37 2.18 -19.95
C LEU A 478 -0.95 1.39 -19.99
N MET A 479 -1.98 1.87 -19.30
CA MET A 479 -3.32 1.27 -19.37
C MET A 479 -4.03 1.47 -20.73
N GLY A 480 -3.52 2.36 -21.57
CA GLY A 480 -4.11 2.75 -22.86
C GLY A 480 -4.82 4.10 -22.85
N GLY A 481 -4.57 4.96 -21.86
CA GLY A 481 -5.03 6.35 -21.86
C GLY A 481 -6.52 6.54 -21.59
N ASP A 482 -7.18 7.40 -22.37
CA ASP A 482 -8.57 7.83 -22.14
C ASP A 482 -9.56 6.66 -22.08
N GLY A 483 -10.38 6.62 -21.02
CA GLY A 483 -11.37 5.58 -20.74
C GLY A 483 -10.76 4.20 -20.51
N SER A 484 -9.46 4.09 -20.26
CA SER A 484 -8.78 2.81 -20.10
C SER A 484 -9.30 2.03 -18.92
N MET A 485 -9.61 2.68 -17.80
CA MET A 485 -10.20 1.98 -16.64
C MET A 485 -11.53 1.30 -17.02
N GLY A 486 -12.38 1.97 -17.80
CA GLY A 486 -13.62 1.36 -18.31
C GLY A 486 -13.38 0.13 -19.19
N ARG A 487 -12.35 0.15 -20.04
CA ARG A 487 -11.94 -1.02 -20.84
C ARG A 487 -11.37 -2.13 -19.97
N TRP A 488 -10.56 -1.78 -18.98
CA TRP A 488 -9.93 -2.70 -18.04
C TRP A 488 -10.98 -3.43 -17.20
N VAL A 489 -12.01 -2.76 -16.69
CA VAL A 489 -13.13 -3.43 -15.99
C VAL A 489 -13.81 -4.44 -16.92
N LYS A 490 -14.10 -4.08 -18.17
CA LYS A 490 -14.73 -5.01 -19.14
C LYS A 490 -13.86 -6.22 -19.45
N GLN A 491 -12.53 -6.08 -19.36
CA GLN A 491 -11.56 -7.16 -19.56
C GLN A 491 -11.24 -7.94 -18.28
N GLY A 492 -11.85 -7.58 -17.14
CA GLY A 492 -11.56 -8.19 -15.84
C GLY A 492 -10.20 -7.81 -15.23
N LEU A 493 -9.58 -6.73 -15.72
CA LEU A 493 -8.33 -6.15 -15.20
C LEU A 493 -8.57 -5.12 -14.09
N GLY A 494 -9.73 -4.47 -14.08
CA GLY A 494 -10.15 -3.51 -13.06
C GLY A 494 -11.38 -3.95 -12.28
N TRP A 495 -11.52 -3.48 -11.04
CA TRP A 495 -12.71 -3.67 -10.22
C TRP A 495 -13.83 -2.70 -10.61
N SER A 496 -15.06 -3.03 -10.24
CA SER A 496 -16.27 -2.23 -10.52
C SER A 496 -16.32 -0.87 -9.81
N ASP A 497 -15.34 -0.58 -8.94
CA ASP A 497 -15.13 0.74 -8.32
C ASP A 497 -14.42 1.73 -9.26
N TYR A 498 -14.04 1.28 -10.47
CA TYR A 498 -13.34 2.04 -11.49
C TYR A 498 -12.07 2.74 -10.97
N SER A 499 -11.41 2.14 -9.99
CA SER A 499 -10.23 2.72 -9.33
C SER A 499 -9.14 1.68 -9.07
N HIS A 500 -9.51 0.48 -8.62
CA HIS A 500 -8.54 -0.55 -8.25
C HIS A 500 -8.47 -1.68 -9.29
N PHE A 501 -7.35 -2.39 -9.27
CA PHE A 501 -7.07 -3.49 -10.17
C PHE A 501 -7.43 -4.84 -9.57
N THR A 502 -7.81 -5.78 -10.43
CA THR A 502 -7.77 -7.20 -10.08
C THR A 502 -6.31 -7.68 -10.10
N ALA A 503 -6.04 -8.87 -9.57
CA ALA A 503 -4.70 -9.49 -9.67
C ALA A 503 -4.21 -9.61 -11.13
N LYS A 504 -5.10 -9.72 -12.12
CA LYS A 504 -4.73 -9.69 -13.54
C LYS A 504 -4.28 -8.30 -14.00
N GLY A 505 -4.96 -7.25 -13.55
CA GLY A 505 -4.56 -5.86 -13.82
C GLY A 505 -3.22 -5.52 -13.16
N GLU A 506 -3.00 -5.95 -11.93
CA GLU A 506 -1.73 -5.76 -11.21
C GLU A 506 -0.56 -6.44 -11.94
N ARG A 507 -0.78 -7.65 -12.46
CA ARG A 507 0.18 -8.35 -13.34
C ARG A 507 0.52 -7.56 -14.59
N ALA A 508 -0.47 -7.01 -15.28
CA ALA A 508 -0.23 -6.18 -16.46
C ALA A 508 0.56 -4.91 -16.13
N MET A 509 0.23 -4.24 -15.01
CA MET A 509 0.95 -3.05 -14.54
C MET A 509 2.39 -3.37 -14.13
N GLY A 510 2.62 -4.47 -13.43
CA GLY A 510 3.96 -4.91 -13.03
C GLY A 510 4.84 -5.31 -14.21
N GLN A 511 4.28 -6.05 -15.17
CA GLN A 511 4.97 -6.38 -16.42
C GLN A 511 5.36 -5.12 -17.20
N GLY A 512 4.42 -4.17 -17.32
CA GLY A 512 4.67 -2.92 -18.00
C GLY A 512 5.76 -2.07 -17.35
N THR A 513 5.79 -2.07 -16.01
CA THR A 513 6.83 -1.42 -15.21
C THR A 513 8.20 -2.06 -15.46
N TYR A 514 8.28 -3.39 -15.43
CA TYR A 514 9.51 -4.13 -15.72
C TYR A 514 10.08 -3.79 -17.11
N HIS A 515 9.26 -3.83 -18.16
CA HIS A 515 9.70 -3.47 -19.51
C HIS A 515 10.13 -2.01 -19.63
N ALA A 516 9.46 -1.08 -18.93
CA ALA A 516 9.86 0.33 -18.93
C ALA A 516 11.25 0.53 -18.31
N LEU A 517 11.53 -0.15 -17.19
CA LEU A 517 12.85 -0.15 -16.54
C LEU A 517 13.91 -0.78 -17.44
N LEU A 518 13.61 -1.92 -18.09
CA LEU A 518 14.54 -2.57 -19.02
C LEU A 518 14.84 -1.71 -20.25
N ARG A 519 13.82 -1.05 -20.81
CA ARG A 519 14.00 -0.13 -21.93
C ARG A 519 14.92 1.02 -21.53
N GLY A 520 14.70 1.60 -20.35
CA GLY A 520 15.56 2.65 -19.79
C GLY A 520 17.02 2.20 -19.64
N LEU A 521 17.24 1.01 -19.06
CA LEU A 521 18.57 0.40 -18.94
C LEU A 521 19.24 0.23 -20.31
N ARG A 522 18.53 -0.34 -21.28
CA ARG A 522 19.04 -0.57 -22.63
C ARG A 522 19.47 0.73 -23.30
N ASP A 523 18.61 1.73 -23.27
CA ASP A 523 18.86 3.01 -23.94
C ASP A 523 20.00 3.76 -23.25
N TRP A 524 20.09 3.69 -21.90
CA TRP A 524 21.21 4.25 -21.14
C TRP A 524 22.54 3.55 -21.46
N LEU A 525 22.57 2.22 -21.54
CA LEU A 525 23.78 1.46 -21.92
C LEU A 525 24.24 1.76 -23.35
N ARG A 526 23.31 1.98 -24.29
CA ARG A 526 23.64 2.39 -25.66
C ARG A 526 24.29 3.77 -25.70
N ALA A 527 23.87 4.68 -24.83
CA ALA A 527 24.49 6.00 -24.67
C ALA A 527 25.85 5.96 -23.95
N HIS A 528 26.13 4.89 -23.19
CA HIS A 528 27.35 4.69 -22.39
C HIS A 528 28.06 3.37 -22.75
N PRO A 529 28.58 3.22 -23.97
CA PRO A 529 29.12 1.94 -24.46
C PRO A 529 30.30 1.42 -23.63
N GLU A 530 31.09 2.28 -22.99
CA GLU A 530 32.14 1.92 -22.04
C GLU A 530 31.60 1.23 -20.79
N ARG A 531 30.36 1.55 -20.38
CA ARG A 531 29.62 0.87 -19.33
C ARG A 531 28.89 -0.38 -19.82
N GLY A 532 28.88 -0.63 -21.12
CA GLY A 532 28.28 -1.79 -21.78
C GLY A 532 29.25 -2.98 -21.98
N ARG A 533 30.56 -2.74 -22.05
CA ARG A 533 31.56 -3.79 -22.31
C ARG A 533 31.81 -4.68 -21.08
N ARG A 534 31.98 -5.99 -21.30
CA ARG A 534 32.64 -6.88 -20.33
C ARG A 534 34.14 -6.60 -20.46
N GLU A 535 34.78 -6.15 -19.38
CA GLU A 535 36.25 -6.06 -19.31
C GLU A 535 36.85 -7.45 -19.05
#